data_AF-A0A699RBH3-F1
#
_entry.id   AF-A0A699RBH3-F1
#
_cell.length_a   1.000
_cell.length_b   1.000
_cell.length_c   1.000
_cell.angle_alpha   90.00
_cell.angle_beta   90.00
_cell.angle_gamma   90.00
#
_symmetry.space_group_name_H-M   'P 1'
#
loop_
_entity.id
_entity.type
_entity.pdbx_description
1 polymer ?
#
loop_
_entity_poly.entity_id
_entity_poly.type
_entity_poly.pdbx_seq_one_letter_code
_entity_poly.pdbx_strand_id
1 'polypeptide(L)'
;MLKSLLSNKEKLQELANTPLNENCSAVILKKLPEKLGDPGKFLIPCGFSELKCKALADLGASINLMALSVWKKLGLPDLIPTQMTLELANRAICTP
;
A
#
# COMPACT_ATOMS: atom_id res chain seq x y z
N MET A 1 45.98 1.92 22.07
CA MET A 1 44.92 0.91 21.81
C MET A 1 43.79 0.93 22.85
N LEU A 2 44.07 1.02 24.15
CA LEU A 2 43.01 1.13 25.19
C LEU A 2 42.21 2.45 25.17
N LYS A 3 42.85 3.58 24.86
CA LYS A 3 42.17 4.89 24.79
C LYS A 3 41.10 4.98 23.68
N SER A 4 41.30 4.30 22.56
CA SER A 4 40.32 4.27 21.45
C SER A 4 39.10 3.41 21.77
N LEU A 5 39.26 2.36 22.59
CA LEU A 5 38.14 1.56 23.09
C LEU A 5 37.26 2.36 24.07
N LEU A 6 37.88 3.16 24.94
CA LEU A 6 37.17 4.03 25.89
C LEU A 6 36.38 5.13 25.16
N SER A 7 36.94 5.75 24.12
CA SER A 7 36.22 6.77 23.32
C SER A 7 35.05 6.19 22.51
N ASN A 8 35.12 4.93 22.10
CA ASN A 8 33.99 4.25 21.45
C ASN A 8 32.85 3.89 22.42
N LYS A 9 33.14 3.76 23.72
CA LYS A 9 32.13 3.46 24.73
C LYS A 9 31.10 4.60 24.87
N GLU A 10 31.55 5.85 24.82
CA GLU A 10 30.67 7.03 24.87
C GLU A 10 29.75 7.11 23.64
N LYS A 11 30.28 6.84 22.44
CA LYS A 11 29.48 6.77 21.20
C LYS A 11 28.45 5.64 21.22
N LEU A 12 28.81 4.50 21.80
CA LEU A 12 27.87 3.38 22.00
C LEU A 12 26.78 3.73 23.02
N GLN A 13 27.12 4.50 24.05
CA GLN A 13 26.17 5.00 25.03
C GLN A 13 25.18 6.00 24.39
N GLU A 14 25.66 6.90 23.53
CA GLU A 14 24.78 7.78 22.75
C GLU A 14 23.86 7.00 21.81
N LEU A 15 24.39 6.00 21.09
CA LEU A 15 23.59 5.16 20.19
C LEU A 15 22.48 4.40 20.94
N ALA A 16 22.75 3.96 22.17
CA ALA A 16 21.77 3.29 23.03
C ALA A 16 20.67 4.24 23.57
N ASN A 17 20.96 5.54 23.67
CA ASN A 17 20.02 6.56 24.13
C ASN A 17 19.22 7.22 23.01
N THR A 18 19.53 6.91 21.74
CA THR A 18 18.78 7.44 20.59
C THR A 18 17.34 6.93 20.64
N PRO A 19 16.32 7.80 20.63
CA PRO A 19 14.93 7.35 20.56
C PRO A 19 14.70 6.61 19.25
N LEU A 20 14.43 5.32 19.37
CA LEU A 20 14.16 4.44 18.25
C LEU A 20 12.76 4.71 17.71
N ASN A 21 12.58 4.61 16.38
CA ASN A 21 11.24 4.62 15.81
C ASN A 21 10.43 3.40 16.33
N GLU A 22 9.11 3.49 16.26
CA GLU A 22 8.21 2.46 16.80
C GLU A 22 8.50 1.06 16.21
N ASN A 23 8.87 0.99 14.92
CA ASN A 23 9.19 -0.26 14.24
C ASN A 23 10.49 -0.91 14.78
N CYS A 24 11.55 -0.13 15.00
CA CYS A 24 12.81 -0.59 15.57
C CYS A 24 12.64 -0.98 17.04
N SER A 25 11.83 -0.23 17.79
CA SER A 25 11.49 -0.54 19.18
C SER A 25 10.71 -1.84 19.29
N ALA A 26 9.77 -2.11 18.40
CA ALA A 26 8.97 -3.34 18.38
C ALA A 26 9.84 -4.60 18.20
N VAL A 27 10.83 -4.55 17.29
CA VAL A 27 11.77 -5.65 17.05
C VAL A 27 12.64 -5.93 18.28
N ILE A 28 13.15 -4.88 18.94
CA ILE A 28 14.04 -5.00 20.10
C ILE A 28 13.27 -5.42 21.36
N LEU A 29 12.10 -4.82 21.59
CA LEU A 29 11.25 -5.10 22.76
C LEU A 29 10.41 -6.37 22.60
N LYS A 30 10.50 -7.05 21.45
CA LYS A 30 9.64 -8.19 21.07
C LYS A 30 8.15 -7.92 21.31
N LYS A 31 7.76 -6.64 21.24
CA LYS A 31 6.36 -6.23 21.35
C LYS A 31 5.80 -6.18 19.94
N LEU A 32 4.65 -6.83 19.75
CA LEU A 32 3.90 -6.68 18.51
C LEU A 32 3.51 -5.19 18.37
N PRO A 33 3.76 -4.57 17.20
CA PRO A 33 3.22 -3.24 16.94
C PRO A 33 1.70 -3.30 16.98
N GLU A 34 1.08 -2.21 17.45
CA GLU A 34 -0.38 -2.12 17.52
C GLU A 34 -0.97 -2.27 16.11
N LYS A 35 -1.86 -3.23 15.94
CA LYS A 35 -2.51 -3.44 14.65
C LYS A 35 -3.43 -2.26 14.40
N LEU A 36 -3.10 -1.44 13.41
CA LEU A 36 -4.01 -0.39 12.95
C LEU A 36 -5.34 -1.02 12.50
N GLY A 37 -6.44 -0.39 12.89
CA GLY A 37 -7.78 -0.81 12.47
C GLY A 37 -7.90 -0.84 10.96
N ASP A 38 -8.73 -1.75 10.43
CA ASP A 38 -8.98 -1.82 9.00
C ASP A 38 -9.71 -0.54 8.54
N PRO A 39 -9.15 0.24 7.59
CA PRO A 39 -9.84 1.40 7.03
C PRO A 39 -11.12 1.03 6.24
N GLY A 40 -11.38 -0.27 6.04
CA GLY A 40 -12.54 -0.81 5.32
C GLY A 40 -12.36 -0.72 3.81
N LYS A 41 -12.16 0.49 3.27
CA LYS A 41 -11.86 0.73 1.85
C LYS A 41 -10.63 1.61 1.72
N PHE A 42 -9.56 1.06 1.18
CA PHE A 42 -8.37 1.83 0.85
C PHE A 42 -8.52 2.47 -0.53
N LEU A 43 -8.76 3.79 -0.56
CA LEU A 43 -8.94 4.54 -1.80
C LEU A 43 -7.70 5.37 -2.12
N ILE A 44 -7.15 5.20 -3.31
CA ILE A 44 -6.00 5.97 -3.81
C ILE A 44 -6.51 7.03 -4.80
N PRO A 45 -6.14 8.32 -4.63
CA PRO A 45 -6.39 9.33 -5.65
C PRO A 45 -5.70 8.96 -6.97
N CYS A 46 -6.43 8.99 -8.07
CA CYS A 46 -5.91 8.71 -9.41
C CYS A 46 -6.31 9.84 -10.36
N GLY A 47 -5.38 10.23 -11.23
CA GLY A 47 -5.58 11.26 -12.25
C GLY A 47 -5.34 10.68 -13.63
N PHE A 48 -6.33 10.81 -14.52
CA PHE A 48 -6.24 10.44 -15.91
C PHE A 48 -6.53 11.69 -16.75
N SER A 49 -5.50 12.30 -17.33
CA SER A 49 -5.64 13.61 -17.99
C SER A 49 -6.33 14.61 -17.03
N GLU A 50 -7.43 15.23 -17.44
CA GLU A 50 -8.23 16.16 -16.64
C GLU A 50 -9.18 15.47 -15.63
N LEU A 51 -9.36 14.15 -15.74
CA LEU A 51 -10.29 13.40 -14.88
C LEU A 51 -9.59 12.97 -13.59
N LYS A 52 -10.07 13.48 -12.46
CA LYS A 52 -9.66 13.05 -11.11
C LYS A 52 -10.68 12.05 -10.56
N CYS A 53 -10.22 10.88 -10.16
CA CYS A 53 -11.05 9.85 -9.53
C CYS A 53 -10.37 9.25 -8.29
N LYS A 54 -11.11 8.47 -7.52
CA LYS A 54 -10.56 7.62 -6.46
C LYS A 54 -10.65 6.17 -6.92
N ALA A 55 -9.54 5.45 -6.87
CA ALA A 55 -9.47 4.03 -7.20
C ALA A 55 -9.44 3.21 -5.90
N LEU A 56 -10.17 2.09 -5.87
CA LEU A 56 -10.06 1.12 -4.78
C LEU A 56 -8.78 0.31 -4.98
N ALA A 57 -7.92 0.28 -3.96
CA ALA A 57 -6.76 -0.61 -3.95
C ALA A 57 -7.19 -1.92 -3.28
N ASP A 58 -7.33 -2.96 -4.09
CA ASP A 58 -7.66 -4.30 -3.63
C ASP A 58 -6.46 -5.22 -3.89
N LEU A 59 -5.74 -5.58 -2.83
CA LEU A 59 -4.59 -6.50 -2.93
C LEU A 59 -5.03 -7.95 -3.22
N GLY A 60 -6.32 -8.28 -3.03
CA GLY A 60 -6.90 -9.57 -3.38
C GLY A 60 -7.38 -9.65 -4.83
N ALA A 61 -7.49 -8.53 -5.54
CA ALA A 61 -7.87 -8.51 -6.94
C ALA A 61 -6.70 -8.92 -7.84
N SER A 62 -6.94 -9.86 -8.74
CA SER A 62 -5.94 -10.29 -9.73
C SER A 62 -5.82 -9.34 -10.94
N ILE A 63 -6.80 -8.45 -11.12
CA ILE A 63 -6.87 -7.51 -12.25
C ILE A 63 -7.38 -6.13 -11.82
N ASN A 64 -7.05 -5.10 -12.60
CA ASN A 64 -7.59 -3.75 -12.41
C ASN A 64 -8.88 -3.57 -13.22
N LEU A 65 -9.91 -3.02 -12.58
CA LEU A 65 -11.18 -2.70 -13.22
C LEU A 65 -11.35 -1.20 -13.39
N MET A 66 -11.87 -0.78 -14.54
CA MET A 66 -12.29 0.59 -14.81
C MET A 66 -13.76 0.57 -15.25
N ALA A 67 -14.58 1.43 -14.65
CA ALA A 67 -15.97 1.57 -15.07
C ALA A 67 -16.04 2.13 -16.50
N LEU A 68 -16.93 1.57 -17.33
CA LEU A 68 -17.14 2.02 -18.71
C LEU A 68 -17.47 3.53 -18.80
N SER A 69 -18.15 4.08 -17.79
CA SER A 69 -18.44 5.51 -17.70
C SER A 69 -17.19 6.37 -17.56
N VAL A 70 -16.14 5.88 -16.88
CA VAL A 70 -14.84 6.56 -16.79
C VAL A 70 -14.11 6.46 -18.13
N TRP A 71 -14.07 5.28 -18.74
CA TRP A 71 -13.46 5.08 -20.07
C TRP A 71 -14.05 6.05 -21.12
N LYS A 72 -15.39 6.16 -21.16
CA LYS A 72 -16.10 7.09 -22.05
C LYS A 72 -15.77 8.55 -21.76
N LYS A 73 -15.67 8.95 -20.49
CA LYS A 73 -15.29 10.32 -20.11
C LYS A 73 -13.86 10.68 -20.51
N LEU A 74 -12.98 9.68 -20.58
CA LEU A 74 -11.60 9.88 -21.05
C LEU A 74 -11.50 10.04 -22.57
N GLY A 75 -12.59 9.85 -23.32
CA GLY A 75 -12.58 9.95 -24.78
C GLY A 75 -11.69 8.90 -25.43
N LEU A 76 -11.51 7.74 -24.78
CA LEU A 76 -10.67 6.67 -25.28
C LEU A 76 -11.35 5.93 -26.44
N PRO A 77 -10.56 5.23 -27.30
CA PRO A 77 -11.10 4.47 -28.42
C PRO A 77 -12.13 3.42 -27.99
N ASP A 78 -12.92 2.96 -28.97
CA ASP A 78 -13.88 1.89 -28.76
C ASP A 78 -13.20 0.62 -28.26
N LEU A 79 -13.84 0.01 -27.25
CA LEU A 79 -13.37 -1.24 -26.67
C LEU A 79 -13.70 -2.41 -27.59
N ILE A 80 -12.73 -3.29 -27.78
CA ILE A 80 -12.94 -4.58 -28.43
C ILE A 80 -13.41 -5.55 -27.33
N PRO A 81 -14.59 -6.18 -27.49
CA PRO A 81 -15.06 -7.18 -26.55
C PRO A 81 -14.03 -8.31 -26.39
N THR A 82 -13.89 -8.80 -25.17
CA THR A 82 -13.01 -9.92 -24.86
C THR A 82 -13.82 -11.15 -24.49
N GLN A 83 -13.27 -12.34 -24.71
CA GLN A 83 -13.88 -13.61 -24.28
C GLN A 83 -13.58 -13.96 -22.81
N MET A 84 -13.02 -13.02 -22.04
CA MET A 84 -12.76 -13.21 -20.62
C MET A 84 -14.04 -13.16 -19.79
N THR A 85 -14.06 -13.94 -18.71
CA THR A 85 -15.09 -13.86 -17.66
C THR A 85 -14.44 -13.51 -16.34
N LEU A 86 -15.14 -12.73 -15.52
CA LEU A 86 -14.70 -12.30 -14.20
C LEU A 86 -15.55 -12.99 -13.14
N GLU A 87 -14.90 -13.67 -12.20
CA GLU A 87 -15.54 -14.15 -10.98
C GLU A 87 -15.32 -13.11 -9.87
N LEU A 88 -16.42 -12.55 -9.35
CA LEU A 88 -16.40 -11.55 -8.30
C LEU A 88 -16.39 -12.20 -6.90
N ALA A 89 -16.07 -11.43 -5.87
CA ALA A 89 -16.05 -11.93 -4.48
C ALA A 89 -17.40 -12.50 -4.00
N ASN A 90 -18.51 -12.08 -4.60
CA ASN A 90 -19.85 -12.63 -4.36
C ASN A 90 -20.16 -13.89 -5.21
N ARG A 91 -19.16 -14.46 -5.87
CA ARG A 91 -19.23 -15.61 -6.79
C ARG A 91 -20.08 -15.37 -8.04
N ALA A 92 -20.41 -14.11 -8.34
CA ALA A 92 -21.04 -13.76 -9.61
C ALA A 92 -20.01 -13.85 -10.73
N ILE A 93 -20.42 -14.43 -11.86
CA ILE A 93 -19.64 -14.45 -13.09
C ILE A 93 -20.16 -13.35 -14.01
N CYS A 94 -19.27 -12.50 -14.51
CA CYS A 94 -19.61 -11.39 -15.39
C CYS A 94 -18.70 -11.37 -16.63
N THR A 95 -19.26 -10.98 -17.77
CA THR A 95 -18.49 -10.65 -18.97
C THR A 95 -18.27 -9.14 -19.03
N PRO A 96 -17.02 -8.66 -19.02
CA PRO A 96 -16.69 -7.24 -19.04
C PRO A 96 -16.93 -6.57 -20.41
#